data_AF-A0A3D0HLM5-F1
#
_entry.id   AF-A0A3D0HLM5-F1
#
_cell.length_a   1.000
_cell.length_b   1.000
_cell.length_c   1.000
_cell.angle_alpha   90.00
_cell.angle_beta   90.00
_cell.angle_gamma   90.00
#
_symmetry.space_group_name_H-M   'P 1'
#
loop_
_entity.id
_entity.type
_entity.pdbx_description
1 polymer ?
#
loop_
_entity_poly.entity_id
_entity_poly.type
_entity_poly.pdbx_seq_one_letter_code
_entity_poly.pdbx_strand_id
1 'polypeptide(L)'
;MKHLKYTLTLLLCSSILAQTIAPQAQAISISEAFATASPSSSSSGSSVINEATGKGKGISYTIDGQTYRYTGESINVVYESKALHLTQTPAVTINGTVMVPLKEAFAKQGIKASYHYYKKIKKIKVTKNNKIVIMHLGDTTMTVNQKNSTLPQAPVSVTYGKSKVKTILVPFREIVEALGINYLWDKDLGVAQLSKPVLNFVGKHYFTPYNWSLNTYATIQKNRVGRASLAEFKRLVNYKKDTTYGFQYLRLDQYREVDEKKFISTFNYFIKDSCENNGYSPTRSVLYGKGDVMLAAAKKEGIDPMYFAAQTFIESAYGRSSLARGNSISKVALPSYARRGGKFITKSIKKSVKVYNLYGIKAYDSDPRVGATSYAYYQGWTSVDKAIYGAAKFIRENYFEATPKQNTIFKFRYNPSNLSHQYATDPWYAEKIAQRIMLFSNCYSKKASYTYDYPKFR
;
A
#
# COMPACT_ATOMS: atom_id res chain seq x y z
N MET A 1 29.55 -18.15 -16.75
CA MET A 1 28.60 -17.52 -17.72
C MET A 1 27.32 -17.09 -17.00
N LYS A 2 26.38 -16.40 -17.67
CA LYS A 2 25.32 -15.59 -17.03
C LYS A 2 24.24 -16.41 -16.30
N HIS A 3 24.13 -16.27 -14.97
CA HIS A 3 22.95 -16.71 -14.21
C HIS A 3 21.79 -15.70 -14.34
N LEU A 4 20.66 -16.11 -14.92
CA LEU A 4 19.47 -15.26 -15.06
C LEU A 4 18.52 -15.46 -13.88
N LYS A 5 18.65 -14.63 -12.83
CA LYS A 5 17.79 -14.69 -11.63
C LYS A 5 16.39 -14.11 -11.89
N TYR A 6 15.37 -14.96 -11.95
CA TYR A 6 13.96 -14.56 -11.87
C TYR A 6 13.41 -14.76 -10.44
N THR A 7 13.70 -13.81 -9.55
CA THR A 7 13.18 -13.82 -8.18
C THR A 7 11.81 -13.15 -8.07
N LEU A 8 10.73 -13.93 -8.17
CA LEU A 8 9.36 -13.47 -7.90
C LEU A 8 9.07 -13.42 -6.38
N THR A 9 9.76 -12.53 -5.67
CA THR A 9 9.77 -12.51 -4.20
C THR A 9 8.69 -11.61 -3.60
N LEU A 10 7.43 -12.05 -3.62
CA LEU A 10 6.41 -11.49 -2.72
C LEU A 10 6.68 -12.02 -1.28
N LEU A 11 7.17 -11.18 -0.35
CA LEU A 11 7.31 -11.49 1.11
C LEU A 11 7.50 -10.29 2.11
N LEU A 12 8.10 -10.51 3.32
CA LEU A 12 8.02 -9.81 4.65
C LEU A 12 6.76 -10.26 5.48
N CYS A 13 6.34 -9.93 6.74
CA CYS A 13 6.63 -8.92 7.80
C CYS A 13 6.39 -9.47 9.27
N SER A 14 6.42 -8.64 10.36
CA SER A 14 6.93 -8.92 11.75
C SER A 14 6.01 -9.33 12.97
N SER A 15 6.53 -9.86 14.16
CA SER A 15 6.64 -9.55 15.69
C SER A 15 5.66 -9.51 16.96
N ILE A 16 6.08 -10.04 18.15
CA ILE A 16 5.65 -9.72 19.58
C ILE A 16 4.13 -9.84 20.02
N LEU A 17 3.61 -9.65 21.27
CA LEU A 17 4.02 -9.22 22.66
C LEU A 17 3.01 -9.76 23.75
N ALA A 18 3.33 -9.76 25.07
CA ALA A 18 2.43 -9.89 26.26
C ALA A 18 2.82 -8.91 27.43
N GLN A 19 2.14 -8.89 28.61
CA GLN A 19 2.11 -7.75 29.58
C GLN A 19 2.11 -8.12 31.10
N THR A 20 2.45 -7.14 31.98
CA THR A 20 2.01 -6.95 33.40
C THR A 20 1.83 -5.43 33.74
N ILE A 21 1.57 -5.03 35.01
CA ILE A 21 0.74 -3.85 35.39
C ILE A 21 1.36 -2.93 36.50
N ALA A 22 0.95 -1.64 36.53
CA ALA A 22 0.82 -0.68 37.67
C ALA A 22 1.61 0.66 37.54
N PRO A 23 1.23 1.79 38.21
CA PRO A 23 -0.01 2.14 38.93
C PRO A 23 -0.77 3.35 38.28
N GLN A 24 -1.59 4.09 39.05
CA GLN A 24 -2.52 5.15 38.57
C GLN A 24 -1.91 6.56 38.45
N ALA A 25 -2.48 7.37 37.54
CA ALA A 25 -2.56 8.83 37.60
C ALA A 25 -3.84 9.32 36.88
N GLN A 26 -4.45 10.42 37.32
CA GLN A 26 -5.67 10.99 36.72
C GLN A 26 -5.35 12.09 35.68
N ALA A 27 -6.23 12.28 34.70
CA ALA A 27 -6.22 13.46 33.81
C ALA A 27 -7.67 13.78 33.35
N ILE A 28 -7.92 15.04 33.02
CA ILE A 28 -9.26 15.65 32.88
C ILE A 28 -9.70 15.68 31.39
N SER A 29 -11.01 15.80 31.14
CA SER A 29 -11.57 16.01 29.80
C SER A 29 -11.13 17.33 29.19
N ILE A 30 -10.90 17.37 27.87
CA ILE A 30 -10.61 18.61 27.11
C ILE A 30 -11.62 18.76 25.96
N SER A 31 -12.88 18.94 26.35
CA SER A 31 -13.79 19.82 25.63
C SER A 31 -13.61 21.24 26.19
N GLU A 32 -13.77 22.27 25.36
CA GLU A 32 -13.54 23.69 25.68
C GLU A 32 -12.06 24.10 25.77
N ALA A 33 -11.50 24.49 24.63
CA ALA A 33 -10.29 25.30 24.53
C ALA A 33 -10.35 26.19 23.28
N PHE A 34 -10.77 27.45 23.48
CA PHE A 34 -10.68 28.59 22.56
C PHE A 34 -11.46 28.55 21.24
N ALA A 35 -12.63 29.19 21.26
CA ALA A 35 -13.14 29.88 20.09
C ALA A 35 -12.43 31.24 19.89
N THR A 36 -12.40 31.71 18.64
CA THR A 36 -12.20 33.11 18.20
C THR A 36 -11.04 33.94 18.80
N ALA A 37 -9.99 34.14 17.99
CA ALA A 37 -9.35 35.45 17.83
C ALA A 37 -8.68 35.57 16.45
N SER A 38 -8.74 36.74 15.82
CA SER A 38 -7.97 37.16 14.63
C SER A 38 -8.18 38.66 14.38
N PRO A 39 -7.21 39.38 13.78
CA PRO A 39 -5.76 39.21 13.81
C PRO A 39 -5.03 40.46 14.36
N SER A 40 -3.73 40.38 14.62
CA SER A 40 -2.87 41.56 14.81
C SER A 40 -1.53 41.40 14.10
N SER A 41 -0.87 42.52 13.81
CA SER A 41 0.16 42.66 12.78
C SER A 41 1.60 42.81 13.31
N SER A 42 2.57 42.57 12.41
CA SER A 42 4.03 42.72 12.57
C SER A 42 4.72 41.63 13.41
N SER A 43 6.01 41.30 13.20
CA SER A 43 7.00 41.88 12.28
C SER A 43 7.65 40.83 11.36
N SER A 44 8.25 41.27 10.26
CA SER A 44 8.76 40.40 9.18
C SER A 44 10.24 40.03 9.33
N GLY A 45 10.52 38.85 9.88
CA GLY A 45 11.85 38.23 9.85
C GLY A 45 12.13 37.53 8.51
N SER A 46 12.72 38.24 7.53
CA SER A 46 12.98 37.69 6.20
C SER A 46 14.16 36.70 6.21
N SER A 47 13.91 35.43 5.82
CA SER A 47 14.95 34.40 5.73
C SER A 47 15.76 34.54 4.44
N VAL A 48 16.76 35.45 4.44
CA VAL A 48 17.55 35.77 3.25
C VAL A 48 18.33 34.55 2.73
N ILE A 49 18.07 34.17 1.47
CA ILE A 49 18.87 33.20 0.73
C ILE A 49 20.00 33.94 0.03
N ASN A 50 21.22 33.84 0.56
CA ASN A 50 22.41 34.34 -0.12
C ASN A 50 23.07 33.24 -0.97
N GLU A 51 23.43 33.57 -2.19
CA GLU A 51 24.36 32.78 -3.00
C GLU A 51 25.74 32.75 -2.34
N ALA A 52 26.28 31.57 -2.06
CA ALA A 52 27.35 31.43 -1.07
C ALA A 52 28.76 31.40 -1.67
N THR A 53 29.29 32.57 -2.05
CA THR A 53 30.72 32.77 -2.40
C THR A 53 31.63 32.63 -1.17
N GLY A 54 31.99 31.39 -0.82
CA GLY A 54 33.05 31.09 0.18
C GLY A 54 32.59 30.23 1.37
N LYS A 55 33.55 29.87 2.24
CA LYS A 55 33.33 29.03 3.44
C LYS A 55 32.76 29.88 4.59
N GLY A 56 31.75 29.38 5.30
CA GLY A 56 31.13 30.07 6.44
C GLY A 56 30.26 29.15 7.30
N LYS A 57 29.96 29.60 8.53
CA LYS A 57 29.14 28.89 9.53
C LYS A 57 27.69 28.75 9.03
N GLY A 58 27.11 27.54 9.09
CA GLY A 58 25.74 27.26 8.64
C GLY A 58 25.60 25.93 7.88
N ILE A 59 24.36 25.56 7.53
CA ILE A 59 24.03 24.35 6.78
C ILE A 59 24.14 24.66 5.28
N SER A 60 25.24 24.24 4.65
CA SER A 60 25.45 24.41 3.21
C SER A 60 24.89 23.23 2.41
N TYR A 61 24.24 23.53 1.27
CA TYR A 61 23.67 22.56 0.35
C TYR A 61 23.70 23.08 -1.09
N THR A 62 23.74 22.17 -2.06
CA THR A 62 23.81 22.48 -3.50
C THR A 62 22.54 22.01 -4.21
N ILE A 63 21.92 22.88 -5.02
CA ILE A 63 20.82 22.58 -5.94
C ILE A 63 21.31 22.87 -7.36
N ASP A 64 21.19 21.88 -8.25
CA ASP A 64 21.49 21.98 -9.70
C ASP A 64 22.82 22.68 -10.07
N GLY A 65 23.82 22.56 -9.19
CA GLY A 65 25.18 23.09 -9.34
C GLY A 65 25.46 24.30 -8.43
N GLN A 66 24.45 25.13 -8.16
CA GLN A 66 24.56 26.32 -7.34
C GLN A 66 24.55 25.98 -5.84
N THR A 67 25.41 26.63 -5.05
CA THR A 67 25.58 26.34 -3.62
C THR A 67 25.04 27.45 -2.74
N TYR A 68 24.18 27.05 -1.82
CA TYR A 68 23.48 27.89 -0.85
C TYR A 68 23.96 27.58 0.57
N ARG A 69 23.61 28.45 1.52
CA ARG A 69 23.86 28.28 2.94
C ARG A 69 22.68 28.78 3.76
N TYR A 70 22.08 27.88 4.54
CA TYR A 70 21.10 28.23 5.57
C TYR A 70 21.81 28.57 6.88
N THR A 71 21.51 29.73 7.45
CA THR A 71 22.11 30.27 8.68
C THR A 71 21.09 30.51 9.80
N GLY A 72 19.83 30.12 9.59
CA GLY A 72 18.78 30.18 10.61
C GLY A 72 18.90 29.11 11.70
N GLU A 73 17.88 29.07 12.55
CA GLU A 73 17.81 28.21 13.73
C GLU A 73 17.74 26.71 13.41
N SER A 74 18.06 25.87 14.40
CA SER A 74 18.05 24.40 14.22
C SER A 74 16.64 23.83 14.35
N ILE A 75 15.99 23.59 13.21
CA ILE A 75 14.63 23.04 13.14
C ILE A 75 14.57 21.59 13.64
N ASN A 76 13.79 21.34 14.70
CA ASN A 76 13.62 20.03 15.30
C ASN A 76 12.28 19.38 14.89
N VAL A 77 12.33 18.15 14.38
CA VAL A 77 11.13 17.40 13.97
C VAL A 77 10.87 16.26 14.95
N VAL A 78 9.65 16.15 15.46
CA VAL A 78 9.25 15.17 16.49
C VAL A 78 8.01 14.38 16.05
N TYR A 79 8.03 13.06 16.24
CA TYR A 79 6.92 12.16 15.94
C TYR A 79 6.70 11.17 17.09
N GLU A 80 5.46 11.05 17.60
CA GLU A 80 5.14 10.22 18.78
C GLU A 80 6.15 10.45 19.93
N SER A 81 6.37 11.72 20.28
CA SER A 81 7.31 12.22 21.30
C SER A 81 8.78 11.81 21.10
N LYS A 82 9.20 11.49 19.88
CA LYS A 82 10.59 11.14 19.53
C LYS A 82 11.14 12.04 18.44
N ALA A 83 12.26 12.69 18.72
CA ALA A 83 12.98 13.50 17.75
C ALA A 83 13.51 12.64 16.58
N LEU A 84 13.46 13.19 15.36
CA LEU A 84 13.99 12.54 14.18
C LEU A 84 15.49 12.83 14.02
N HIS A 85 16.29 11.79 13.81
CA HIS A 85 17.74 11.91 13.66
C HIS A 85 18.08 12.42 12.26
N LEU A 86 18.10 13.74 12.06
CA LEU A 86 18.32 14.40 10.76
C LEU A 86 19.76 14.95 10.58
N THR A 87 20.72 14.56 11.42
CA THR A 87 22.06 15.16 11.50
C THR A 87 22.87 15.18 10.19
N GLN A 88 22.66 14.21 9.28
CA GLN A 88 23.31 14.17 7.97
C GLN A 88 22.58 14.97 6.89
N THR A 89 21.32 15.29 7.09
CA THR A 89 20.45 16.04 6.15
C THR A 89 19.52 16.95 6.95
N PRO A 90 20.04 18.00 7.63
CA PRO A 90 19.22 18.81 8.53
C PRO A 90 18.08 19.52 7.80
N ALA A 91 16.94 19.68 8.46
CA ALA A 91 15.86 20.52 7.95
C ALA A 91 16.36 21.97 7.79
N VAL A 92 15.84 22.67 6.79
CA VAL A 92 16.21 24.06 6.45
C VAL A 92 14.98 24.83 6.02
N THR A 93 14.98 26.15 6.19
CA THR A 93 13.98 27.02 5.58
C THR A 93 14.43 27.43 4.17
N ILE A 94 13.53 27.35 3.19
CA ILE A 94 13.70 27.87 1.83
C ILE A 94 12.46 28.71 1.52
N ASN A 95 12.63 30.00 1.19
CA ASN A 95 11.52 30.93 0.91
C ASN A 95 10.42 30.91 1.98
N GLY A 96 10.80 31.04 3.26
CA GLY A 96 9.88 30.94 4.41
C GLY A 96 9.31 29.53 4.69
N THR A 97 9.45 28.57 3.77
CA THR A 97 8.92 27.21 3.92
C THR A 97 9.90 26.28 4.63
N VAL A 98 9.44 25.53 5.63
CA VAL A 98 10.23 24.48 6.30
C VAL A 98 10.35 23.26 5.39
N MET A 99 11.56 22.96 4.94
CA MET A 99 11.88 21.90 3.99
C MET A 99 12.64 20.76 4.68
N VAL A 100 12.11 19.54 4.62
CA VAL A 100 12.69 18.35 5.27
C VAL A 100 13.10 17.25 4.28
N PRO A 101 14.12 16.43 4.59
CA PRO A 101 14.48 15.27 3.77
C PRO A 101 13.37 14.21 3.75
N LEU A 102 12.70 14.06 2.60
CA LEU A 102 11.53 13.19 2.44
C LEU A 102 11.78 11.75 2.93
N LYS A 103 12.90 11.16 2.51
CA LYS A 103 13.27 9.76 2.78
C LYS A 103 13.57 9.54 4.26
N GLU A 104 14.27 10.47 4.90
CA GLU A 104 14.67 10.37 6.30
C GLU A 104 13.50 10.67 7.24
N ALA A 105 12.75 11.76 6.99
CA ALA A 105 11.68 12.24 7.88
C ALA A 105 10.37 11.44 7.75
N PHE A 106 9.95 11.08 6.53
CA PHE A 106 8.66 10.40 6.31
C PHE A 106 8.78 8.88 6.16
N ALA A 107 9.85 8.35 5.56
CA ALA A 107 9.91 6.93 5.18
C ALA A 107 10.75 6.04 6.11
N LYS A 108 11.97 6.47 6.47
CA LYS A 108 12.83 5.75 7.43
C LYS A 108 12.34 5.92 8.87
N GLN A 109 12.13 7.17 9.28
CA GLN A 109 11.81 7.55 10.65
C GLN A 109 10.36 8.06 10.75
N GLY A 110 9.96 8.48 11.95
CA GLY A 110 8.67 9.10 12.22
C GLY A 110 7.48 8.33 11.64
N ILE A 111 6.83 8.99 10.67
CA ILE A 111 5.56 8.59 10.06
C ILE A 111 5.59 7.18 9.44
N LYS A 112 6.73 6.72 8.90
CA LYS A 112 6.85 5.47 8.14
C LYS A 112 5.79 5.35 7.04
N ALA A 113 5.77 6.35 6.16
CA ALA A 113 5.05 6.34 4.89
C ALA A 113 5.82 5.53 3.84
N SER A 114 5.11 4.96 2.87
CA SER A 114 5.74 4.45 1.65
C SER A 114 6.11 5.64 0.75
N TYR A 115 7.27 5.60 0.10
CA TYR A 115 7.67 6.62 -0.87
C TYR A 115 8.31 5.98 -2.12
N HIS A 116 8.19 6.65 -3.26
CA HIS A 116 8.90 6.30 -4.49
C HIS A 116 9.20 7.57 -5.31
N TYR A 117 10.32 7.56 -6.03
CA TYR A 117 10.72 8.65 -6.92
C TYR A 117 10.97 8.12 -8.34
N TYR A 118 10.05 8.43 -9.25
CA TYR A 118 10.10 8.00 -10.65
C TYR A 118 10.96 8.97 -11.47
N LYS A 119 12.29 8.88 -11.30
CA LYS A 119 13.30 9.82 -11.86
C LYS A 119 13.04 10.27 -13.31
N LYS A 120 12.61 9.36 -14.20
CA LYS A 120 12.33 9.65 -15.63
C LYS A 120 11.26 10.72 -15.86
N ILE A 121 10.28 10.82 -14.96
CA ILE A 121 9.12 11.73 -15.06
C ILE A 121 9.09 12.72 -13.88
N LYS A 122 10.21 12.90 -13.17
CA LYS A 122 10.38 13.74 -11.95
C LYS A 122 9.34 13.51 -10.83
N LYS A 123 8.49 12.49 -10.92
CA LYS A 123 7.33 12.26 -10.05
C LYS A 123 7.72 11.66 -8.71
N ILE A 124 7.32 12.33 -7.63
CA ILE A 124 7.45 11.91 -6.25
C ILE A 124 6.09 11.38 -5.81
N LYS A 125 6.02 10.14 -5.34
CA LYS A 125 4.81 9.55 -4.78
C LYS A 125 5.04 9.18 -3.32
N VAL A 126 4.21 9.70 -2.43
CA VAL A 126 4.16 9.36 -1.00
C VAL A 126 2.81 8.70 -0.72
N THR A 127 2.77 7.71 0.15
CA THR A 127 1.53 6.97 0.46
C THR A 127 1.51 6.52 1.90
N LYS A 128 0.46 6.90 2.63
CA LYS A 128 0.19 6.47 4.01
C LYS A 128 -1.30 6.24 4.17
N ASN A 129 -1.68 5.11 4.76
CA ASN A 129 -3.08 4.77 5.05
C ASN A 129 -3.98 4.86 3.79
N ASN A 130 -5.01 5.69 3.81
CA ASN A 130 -5.91 5.96 2.68
C ASN A 130 -5.52 7.22 1.87
N LYS A 131 -4.29 7.75 2.04
CA LYS A 131 -3.79 8.98 1.41
C LYS A 131 -2.63 8.68 0.46
N ILE A 132 -2.75 9.20 -0.76
CA ILE A 132 -1.70 9.22 -1.78
C ILE A 132 -1.43 10.68 -2.10
N VAL A 133 -0.18 11.08 -1.93
CA VAL A 133 0.32 12.41 -2.27
C VAL A 133 1.26 12.27 -3.45
N ILE A 134 1.02 13.02 -4.52
CA ILE A 134 1.89 13.09 -5.70
C ILE A 134 2.33 14.53 -5.90
N MET A 135 3.62 14.71 -6.16
CA MET A 135 4.27 15.97 -6.52
C MET A 135 5.28 15.71 -7.66
N HIS A 136 5.84 16.75 -8.26
CA HIS A 136 6.98 16.63 -9.18
C HIS A 136 8.17 17.48 -8.70
N LEU A 137 9.38 17.07 -9.04
CA LEU A 137 10.61 17.76 -8.65
C LEU A 137 10.74 19.09 -9.44
N GLY A 138 10.81 20.21 -8.74
CA GLY A 138 10.81 21.56 -9.33
C GLY A 138 9.42 22.09 -9.72
N ASP A 139 8.35 21.48 -9.21
CA ASP A 139 6.94 21.82 -9.50
C ASP A 139 6.22 22.11 -8.17
N THR A 140 5.40 23.16 -8.11
CA THR A 140 4.58 23.50 -6.93
C THR A 140 3.25 22.75 -6.89
N THR A 141 2.87 22.01 -7.93
CA THR A 141 1.63 21.23 -7.92
C THR A 141 1.74 19.98 -7.01
N MET A 142 0.70 19.78 -6.21
CA MET A 142 0.48 18.58 -5.43
C MET A 142 -0.91 18.02 -5.69
N THR A 143 -1.05 16.70 -5.76
CA THR A 143 -2.37 16.05 -5.73
C THR A 143 -2.50 15.15 -4.51
N VAL A 144 -3.65 15.20 -3.85
CA VAL A 144 -4.00 14.39 -2.69
C VAL A 144 -5.24 13.59 -3.03
N ASN A 145 -5.09 12.27 -3.22
CA ASN A 145 -6.16 11.38 -3.70
C ASN A 145 -6.89 11.94 -4.95
N GLN A 146 -6.13 12.37 -5.97
CA GLN A 146 -6.59 13.01 -7.21
C GLN A 146 -7.09 14.46 -7.09
N LYS A 147 -7.32 15.02 -5.89
CA LYS A 147 -7.66 16.45 -5.75
C LYS A 147 -6.39 17.30 -5.85
N ASN A 148 -6.40 18.31 -6.71
CA ASN A 148 -5.29 19.26 -6.87
C ASN A 148 -5.16 20.21 -5.68
N SER A 149 -3.94 20.68 -5.46
CA SER A 149 -3.49 21.59 -4.41
C SER A 149 -2.14 22.20 -4.80
N THR A 150 -1.75 23.31 -4.17
CA THR A 150 -0.48 24.01 -4.44
C THR A 150 0.41 24.00 -3.20
N LEU A 151 1.70 23.78 -3.40
CA LEU A 151 2.74 23.87 -2.38
C LEU A 151 3.32 25.30 -2.33
N PRO A 152 3.69 25.82 -1.15
CA PRO A 152 4.37 27.12 -1.04
C PRO A 152 5.79 27.09 -1.61
N GLN A 153 6.43 25.92 -1.67
CA GLN A 153 7.74 25.70 -2.25
C GLN A 153 7.77 24.37 -3.01
N ALA A 154 8.34 24.36 -4.21
CA ALA A 154 8.52 23.12 -4.99
C ALA A 154 9.49 22.14 -4.30
N PRO A 155 9.30 20.81 -4.42
CA PRO A 155 10.27 19.82 -3.97
C PRO A 155 11.60 19.95 -4.72
N VAL A 156 12.72 19.98 -3.99
CA VAL A 156 14.06 20.25 -4.53
C VAL A 156 15.04 19.11 -4.28
N SER A 157 15.96 18.88 -5.23
CA SER A 157 17.01 17.86 -5.15
C SER A 157 18.30 18.48 -4.60
N VAL A 158 18.54 18.36 -3.30
CA VAL A 158 19.72 18.93 -2.64
C VAL A 158 20.86 17.93 -2.49
N THR A 159 22.10 18.41 -2.47
CA THR A 159 23.26 17.68 -1.97
C THR A 159 23.88 18.45 -0.80
N TYR A 160 23.92 17.88 0.39
CA TYR A 160 24.42 18.58 1.58
C TYR A 160 25.95 18.68 1.59
N GLY A 161 26.48 19.87 1.78
CA GLY A 161 27.91 20.17 1.64
C GLY A 161 28.82 19.45 2.65
N LYS A 162 28.33 19.22 3.88
CA LYS A 162 29.08 18.53 4.96
C LYS A 162 29.05 17.01 4.84
N SER A 163 27.86 16.42 4.66
CA SER A 163 27.67 14.95 4.64
C SER A 163 27.82 14.32 3.26
N LYS A 164 27.83 15.13 2.19
CA LYS A 164 27.74 14.72 0.78
C LYS A 164 26.49 13.91 0.41
N VAL A 165 25.51 13.81 1.32
CA VAL A 165 24.26 13.09 1.07
C VAL A 165 23.38 13.88 0.10
N LYS A 166 23.00 13.23 -1.01
CA LYS A 166 21.98 13.70 -1.94
C LYS A 166 20.60 13.18 -1.54
N THR A 167 19.62 14.07 -1.41
CA THR A 167 18.24 13.73 -1.03
C THR A 167 17.24 14.67 -1.71
N ILE A 168 15.94 14.43 -1.51
CA ILE A 168 14.87 15.33 -1.96
C ILE A 168 14.28 15.99 -0.71
N LEU A 169 14.25 17.32 -0.71
CA LEU A 169 13.50 18.07 0.30
C LEU A 169 12.07 18.32 -0.18
N VAL A 170 11.13 18.26 0.76
CA VAL A 170 9.71 18.57 0.55
C VAL A 170 9.23 19.56 1.61
N PRO A 171 8.22 20.40 1.30
CA PRO A 171 7.52 21.19 2.31
C PRO A 171 6.97 20.27 3.40
N PHE A 172 7.28 20.55 4.66
CA PHE A 172 7.01 19.59 5.71
C PHE A 172 5.52 19.54 6.10
N ARG A 173 4.96 20.71 6.38
CA ARG A 173 3.59 20.88 6.90
C ARG A 173 2.56 20.34 5.93
N GLU A 174 2.70 20.69 4.66
CA GLU A 174 1.75 20.38 3.58
C GLU A 174 1.67 18.88 3.34
N ILE A 175 2.79 18.17 3.48
CA ILE A 175 2.85 16.71 3.31
C ILE A 175 2.34 15.98 4.56
N VAL A 176 2.52 16.54 5.75
CA VAL A 176 1.87 16.06 6.98
C VAL A 176 0.34 16.18 6.87
N GLU A 177 -0.16 17.37 6.56
CA GLU A 177 -1.59 17.67 6.41
C GLU A 177 -2.23 16.85 5.26
N ALA A 178 -1.54 16.73 4.11
CA ALA A 178 -2.01 15.92 2.99
C ALA A 178 -2.13 14.42 3.31
N LEU A 179 -1.20 13.88 4.12
CA LEU A 179 -1.27 12.52 4.66
C LEU A 179 -2.31 12.38 5.81
N GLY A 180 -3.00 13.47 6.17
CA GLY A 180 -4.04 13.51 7.20
C GLY A 180 -3.52 13.42 8.63
N ILE A 181 -2.24 13.64 8.83
CA ILE A 181 -1.52 13.45 10.09
C ILE A 181 -1.67 14.73 10.90
N ASN A 182 -1.99 14.61 12.19
CA ASN A 182 -2.15 15.79 13.05
C ASN A 182 -0.81 16.50 13.22
N TYR A 183 -0.84 17.83 13.14
CA TYR A 183 0.32 18.72 13.18
C TYR A 183 0.14 19.75 14.29
N LEU A 184 1.16 19.91 15.13
CA LEU A 184 1.30 21.04 16.05
C LEU A 184 2.66 21.69 15.81
N TRP A 185 2.68 23.01 15.65
CA TRP A 185 3.91 23.79 15.59
C TRP A 185 4.10 24.56 16.89
N ASP A 186 5.18 24.26 17.60
CA ASP A 186 5.67 25.04 18.72
C ASP A 186 6.73 26.01 18.18
N LYS A 187 6.40 27.31 18.17
CA LYS A 187 7.27 28.36 17.64
C LYS A 187 8.45 28.65 18.55
N ASP A 188 8.24 28.61 19.87
CA ASP A 188 9.21 29.08 20.85
C ASP A 188 10.24 27.99 21.18
N LEU A 189 9.89 26.71 20.95
CA LEU A 189 10.82 25.58 20.98
C LEU A 189 11.38 25.19 19.60
N GLY A 190 10.85 25.75 18.49
CA GLY A 190 11.23 25.37 17.13
C GLY A 190 10.92 23.90 16.79
N VAL A 191 9.85 23.36 17.37
CA VAL A 191 9.48 21.94 17.34
C VAL A 191 8.17 21.72 16.59
N ALA A 192 8.19 20.84 15.60
CA ALA A 192 6.96 20.28 15.04
C ALA A 192 6.63 18.92 15.66
N GLN A 193 5.43 18.77 16.23
CA GLN A 193 4.93 17.50 16.78
C GLN A 193 3.90 16.85 15.87
N LEU A 194 3.91 15.50 15.83
CA LEU A 194 3.05 14.69 14.97
C LEU A 194 2.38 13.51 15.71
N SER A 195 1.09 13.28 15.45
CA SER A 195 0.34 12.11 15.94
C SER A 195 -0.39 11.34 14.83
N LYS A 196 -0.79 10.09 15.13
CA LYS A 196 -1.47 9.21 14.16
C LYS A 196 -2.81 9.80 13.67
N PRO A 197 -3.14 9.62 12.38
CA PRO A 197 -4.45 9.97 11.85
C PRO A 197 -5.54 9.00 12.34
N VAL A 198 -6.76 9.52 12.50
CA VAL A 198 -7.95 8.75 12.90
C VAL A 198 -8.65 8.19 11.66
N LEU A 199 -9.03 6.91 11.68
CA LEU A 199 -9.83 6.25 10.64
C LEU A 199 -11.02 5.52 11.28
N ASN A 200 -12.22 6.10 11.12
CA ASN A 200 -13.44 5.61 11.76
C ASN A 200 -14.11 4.48 10.95
N PHE A 201 -13.53 3.28 11.01
CA PHE A 201 -14.13 2.05 10.48
C PHE A 201 -14.56 1.13 11.64
N VAL A 202 -15.57 1.58 12.40
CA VAL A 202 -16.13 0.82 13.53
C VAL A 202 -17.09 -0.26 13.03
N GLY A 203 -17.06 -1.45 13.64
CA GLY A 203 -17.85 -2.60 13.18
C GLY A 203 -18.04 -3.68 14.24
N LYS A 204 -18.81 -4.73 13.90
CA LYS A 204 -19.01 -5.90 14.76
C LYS A 204 -17.76 -6.78 14.78
N HIS A 205 -17.35 -7.28 15.94
CA HIS A 205 -16.15 -8.12 16.10
C HIS A 205 -16.51 -9.57 16.41
N TYR A 206 -15.90 -10.49 15.66
CA TYR A 206 -15.99 -11.94 15.83
C TYR A 206 -14.58 -12.53 15.99
N PHE A 207 -14.51 -13.75 16.52
CA PHE A 207 -13.26 -14.44 16.81
C PHE A 207 -13.30 -15.90 16.34
N THR A 208 -12.55 -16.22 15.29
CA THR A 208 -12.38 -17.61 14.81
C THR A 208 -11.32 -18.33 15.64
N PRO A 209 -11.62 -19.51 16.22
CA PRO A 209 -10.61 -20.32 16.91
C PRO A 209 -9.58 -20.89 15.94
N TYR A 210 -8.31 -20.88 16.33
CA TYR A 210 -7.20 -21.51 15.60
C TYR A 210 -6.78 -22.80 16.34
N ASN A 211 -6.32 -23.81 15.60
CA ASN A 211 -5.95 -25.11 16.20
C ASN A 211 -4.67 -25.10 17.06
N TRP A 212 -3.96 -23.98 17.14
CA TRP A 212 -2.65 -23.84 17.76
C TRP A 212 -2.58 -22.61 18.65
N SER A 213 -1.58 -22.57 19.53
CA SER A 213 -1.18 -21.32 20.17
C SER A 213 -0.42 -20.42 19.20
N LEU A 214 -0.37 -19.13 19.51
CA LEU A 214 0.23 -18.11 18.65
C LEU A 214 1.71 -18.40 18.36
N ASN A 215 2.46 -18.83 19.37
CA ASN A 215 3.87 -19.21 19.25
C ASN A 215 4.05 -20.43 18.33
N THR A 216 3.27 -21.49 18.55
CA THR A 216 3.33 -22.71 17.73
C THR A 216 2.96 -22.43 16.28
N TYR A 217 1.90 -21.65 16.05
CA TYR A 217 1.47 -21.28 14.70
C TYR A 217 2.50 -20.43 13.96
N ALA A 218 3.14 -19.47 14.63
CA ALA A 218 4.22 -18.68 14.06
C ALA A 218 5.43 -19.55 13.66
N THR A 219 5.81 -20.53 14.48
CA THR A 219 6.87 -21.50 14.17
C THR A 219 6.51 -22.40 12.98
N ILE A 220 5.27 -22.91 12.93
CA ILE A 220 4.76 -23.69 11.78
C ILE A 220 4.86 -22.87 10.49
N GLN A 221 4.40 -21.62 10.50
CA GLN A 221 4.43 -20.75 9.32
C GLN A 221 5.86 -20.42 8.90
N LYS A 222 6.78 -20.15 9.85
CA LYS A 222 8.22 -20.02 9.56
C LYS A 222 8.76 -21.24 8.84
N ASN A 223 8.55 -22.43 9.40
CA ASN A 223 9.15 -23.64 8.87
C ASN A 223 8.54 -24.05 7.50
N ARG A 224 7.26 -23.71 7.24
CA ARG A 224 6.59 -23.97 5.95
C ARG A 224 7.02 -23.07 4.79
N VAL A 225 7.42 -21.82 5.02
CA VAL A 225 7.77 -20.88 3.92
C VAL A 225 9.15 -20.23 4.01
N GLY A 226 9.90 -20.41 5.11
CA GLY A 226 11.35 -20.14 5.25
C GLY A 226 11.86 -18.70 5.09
N ARG A 227 11.03 -17.76 4.65
CA ARG A 227 11.47 -16.47 4.09
C ARG A 227 11.37 -15.28 5.07
N ALA A 228 10.99 -15.50 6.32
CA ALA A 228 10.90 -14.51 7.40
C ALA A 228 11.34 -15.12 8.76
N SER A 229 11.82 -14.30 9.71
CA SER A 229 12.34 -14.79 11.01
C SER A 229 11.24 -15.28 11.97
N LEU A 230 11.58 -15.96 13.08
CA LEU A 230 10.55 -16.40 14.05
C LEU A 230 9.95 -15.23 14.82
N ALA A 231 10.76 -14.23 15.16
CA ALA A 231 10.22 -12.95 15.59
C ALA A 231 9.29 -12.41 14.50
N GLU A 232 9.70 -12.48 13.23
CA GLU A 232 8.94 -11.94 12.11
C GLU A 232 7.52 -12.54 12.00
N PHE A 233 7.30 -13.84 12.19
CA PHE A 233 5.94 -14.38 12.08
C PHE A 233 4.93 -13.91 13.17
N LYS A 234 5.36 -13.33 14.30
CA LYS A 234 4.49 -13.18 15.49
C LYS A 234 3.46 -12.02 15.47
N ARG A 235 3.73 -10.79 14.99
CA ARG A 235 2.71 -9.69 14.89
C ARG A 235 1.75 -9.97 13.77
N LEU A 236 2.29 -10.55 12.71
CA LEU A 236 1.57 -10.82 11.51
C LEU A 236 0.40 -11.77 11.79
N VAL A 237 0.59 -12.72 12.71
CA VAL A 237 -0.51 -13.53 13.29
C VAL A 237 -1.20 -12.85 14.49
N ASN A 238 -0.51 -12.04 15.30
CA ASN A 238 -1.09 -11.31 16.43
C ASN A 238 -1.85 -10.04 16.00
N TYR A 239 -3.18 -10.14 15.86
CA TYR A 239 -4.04 -9.01 15.51
C TYR A 239 -3.87 -7.76 16.41
N LYS A 240 -3.41 -7.90 17.66
CA LYS A 240 -3.11 -6.77 18.57
C LYS A 240 -1.92 -5.89 18.10
N LYS A 241 -1.31 -6.24 16.97
CA LYS A 241 -0.18 -5.52 16.35
C LYS A 241 -0.44 -5.17 14.87
N ASP A 242 -1.69 -5.27 14.43
CA ASP A 242 -2.12 -4.86 13.10
C ASP A 242 -1.68 -3.42 12.75
N THR A 243 -1.29 -3.21 11.49
CA THR A 243 -0.94 -1.89 10.95
C THR A 243 -1.97 -1.39 9.91
N THR A 244 -3.07 -2.12 9.75
CA THR A 244 -4.04 -1.96 8.65
C THR A 244 -5.44 -1.57 9.11
N TYR A 245 -5.60 -1.11 10.35
CA TYR A 245 -6.85 -0.56 10.89
C TYR A 245 -8.03 -1.55 10.72
N GLY A 246 -7.77 -2.83 10.99
CA GLY A 246 -8.74 -3.92 10.90
C GLY A 246 -8.89 -4.54 9.50
N PHE A 247 -8.41 -3.91 8.41
CA PHE A 247 -8.72 -4.36 7.05
C PHE A 247 -8.20 -5.77 6.70
N GLN A 248 -7.17 -6.29 7.39
CA GLN A 248 -6.79 -7.71 7.30
C GLN A 248 -7.88 -8.69 7.77
N TYR A 249 -8.69 -8.27 8.74
CA TYR A 249 -9.70 -9.09 9.43
C TYR A 249 -11.12 -8.74 9.00
N LEU A 250 -11.30 -7.76 8.09
CA LEU A 250 -12.61 -7.42 7.53
C LEU A 250 -13.19 -8.65 6.81
N ARG A 251 -14.47 -8.94 7.04
CA ARG A 251 -15.21 -10.02 6.39
C ARG A 251 -15.54 -9.66 4.95
N LEU A 252 -15.02 -10.44 4.01
CA LEU A 252 -15.04 -10.17 2.57
C LEU A 252 -16.10 -10.98 1.81
N ASP A 253 -16.74 -11.92 2.49
CA ASP A 253 -17.75 -12.85 1.99
C ASP A 253 -19.16 -12.23 1.82
N GLN A 254 -19.24 -10.89 1.90
CA GLN A 254 -20.44 -10.08 1.69
C GLN A 254 -20.11 -8.87 0.80
N TYR A 255 -21.03 -8.49 -0.09
CA TYR A 255 -20.93 -7.22 -0.84
C TYR A 255 -21.22 -6.04 0.09
N ARG A 256 -20.48 -4.94 -0.07
CA ARG A 256 -20.71 -3.66 0.63
C ARG A 256 -21.12 -2.60 -0.37
N GLU A 257 -22.08 -1.75 0.03
CA GLU A 257 -22.44 -0.57 -0.76
C GLU A 257 -21.23 0.36 -1.00
N VAL A 258 -21.23 1.00 -2.17
CA VAL A 258 -20.15 1.88 -2.62
C VAL A 258 -20.71 3.19 -3.17
N ASP A 259 -19.88 4.22 -3.19
CA ASP A 259 -20.02 5.33 -4.15
C ASP A 259 -19.46 4.85 -5.49
N GLU A 260 -20.34 4.46 -6.41
CA GLU A 260 -19.95 3.84 -7.69
C GLU A 260 -19.11 4.77 -8.56
N LYS A 261 -19.45 6.07 -8.62
CA LYS A 261 -18.71 7.08 -9.39
C LYS A 261 -17.29 7.25 -8.84
N LYS A 262 -17.16 7.28 -7.51
CA LYS A 262 -15.87 7.38 -6.82
C LYS A 262 -15.05 6.10 -6.89
N PHE A 263 -15.68 4.93 -6.85
CA PHE A 263 -15.01 3.65 -7.09
C PHE A 263 -14.46 3.56 -8.52
N ILE A 264 -15.28 3.81 -9.54
CA ILE A 264 -14.88 3.68 -10.96
C ILE A 264 -13.75 4.66 -11.31
N SER A 265 -13.83 5.92 -10.86
CA SER A 265 -12.76 6.90 -11.04
C SER A 265 -11.47 6.50 -10.31
N THR A 266 -11.55 6.09 -9.04
CA THR A 266 -10.41 5.61 -8.24
C THR A 266 -9.76 4.36 -8.86
N PHE A 267 -10.56 3.41 -9.34
CA PHE A 267 -10.11 2.19 -10.00
C PHE A 267 -9.33 2.50 -11.29
N ASN A 268 -9.90 3.32 -12.16
CA ASN A 268 -9.25 3.74 -13.40
C ASN A 268 -7.99 4.59 -13.14
N TYR A 269 -7.99 5.44 -12.11
CA TYR A 269 -6.82 6.20 -11.68
C TYR A 269 -5.66 5.31 -11.23
N PHE A 270 -5.92 4.27 -10.43
CA PHE A 270 -4.87 3.34 -10.02
C PHE A 270 -4.25 2.58 -11.19
N ILE A 271 -5.06 2.24 -12.20
CA ILE A 271 -4.56 1.62 -13.43
C ILE A 271 -3.72 2.61 -14.24
N LYS A 272 -4.20 3.85 -14.41
CA LYS A 272 -3.48 4.96 -15.06
C LYS A 272 -2.11 5.19 -14.41
N ASP A 273 -2.10 5.48 -13.11
CA ASP A 273 -0.87 5.69 -12.32
C ASP A 273 0.08 4.48 -12.43
N SER A 274 -0.43 3.25 -12.33
CA SER A 274 0.36 2.03 -12.49
C SER A 274 0.97 1.89 -13.90
N CYS A 275 0.29 2.34 -14.95
CA CYS A 275 0.82 2.33 -16.32
C CYS A 275 1.85 3.45 -16.55
N GLU A 276 1.53 4.69 -16.18
CA GLU A 276 2.38 5.87 -16.37
C GLU A 276 3.70 5.76 -15.60
N ASN A 277 3.66 5.28 -14.35
CA ASN A 277 4.84 5.00 -13.53
C ASN A 277 5.77 3.92 -14.12
N ASN A 278 5.32 3.22 -15.17
CA ASN A 278 6.09 2.23 -15.92
C ASN A 278 6.35 2.66 -17.39
N GLY A 279 6.00 3.90 -17.78
CA GLY A 279 6.19 4.43 -19.13
C GLY A 279 5.17 3.92 -20.16
N TYR A 280 3.92 3.71 -19.76
CA TYR A 280 2.87 3.14 -20.61
C TYR A 280 1.56 3.93 -20.57
N SER A 281 0.85 3.97 -21.70
CA SER A 281 -0.56 4.40 -21.75
C SER A 281 -1.45 3.49 -20.90
N PRO A 282 -2.53 4.00 -20.25
CA PRO A 282 -3.46 3.19 -19.45
C PRO A 282 -4.07 2.01 -20.21
N THR A 283 -4.27 2.15 -21.52
CA THR A 283 -4.81 1.08 -22.40
C THR A 283 -3.89 -0.14 -22.53
N ARG A 284 -2.67 -0.10 -22.00
CA ARG A 284 -1.80 -1.29 -21.87
C ARG A 284 -2.30 -2.28 -20.81
N SER A 285 -3.19 -1.84 -19.91
CA SER A 285 -3.95 -2.68 -18.99
C SER A 285 -5.29 -3.09 -19.58
N VAL A 286 -5.64 -4.37 -19.47
CA VAL A 286 -6.98 -4.84 -19.88
C VAL A 286 -8.11 -4.44 -18.92
N LEU A 287 -7.77 -3.96 -17.72
CA LEU A 287 -8.75 -3.54 -16.70
C LEU A 287 -9.13 -2.06 -16.82
N TYR A 288 -8.46 -1.28 -17.67
CA TYR A 288 -8.77 0.14 -17.80
C TYR A 288 -10.18 0.31 -18.39
N GLY A 289 -11.05 1.03 -17.70
CA GLY A 289 -12.47 1.14 -18.06
C GLY A 289 -13.33 -0.05 -17.65
N LYS A 290 -12.94 -0.84 -16.62
CA LYS A 290 -13.69 -2.01 -16.13
C LYS A 290 -14.14 -1.95 -14.67
N GLY A 291 -14.22 -0.75 -14.09
CA GLY A 291 -14.66 -0.57 -12.69
C GLY A 291 -16.12 -0.97 -12.46
N ASP A 292 -16.98 -0.73 -13.46
CA ASP A 292 -18.37 -1.19 -13.53
C ASP A 292 -18.48 -2.73 -13.52
N VAL A 293 -17.73 -3.42 -14.38
CA VAL A 293 -17.70 -4.88 -14.46
C VAL A 293 -17.18 -5.51 -13.16
N MET A 294 -16.20 -4.85 -12.52
CA MET A 294 -15.70 -5.25 -11.20
C MET A 294 -16.77 -5.14 -10.11
N LEU A 295 -17.57 -4.06 -10.08
CA LEU A 295 -18.68 -3.93 -9.13
C LEU A 295 -19.79 -4.94 -9.41
N ALA A 296 -20.15 -5.16 -10.67
CA ALA A 296 -21.18 -6.13 -11.05
C ALA A 296 -20.79 -7.58 -10.67
N ALA A 297 -19.53 -7.96 -10.92
CA ALA A 297 -19.00 -9.26 -10.49
C ALA A 297 -18.89 -9.39 -8.96
N ALA A 298 -18.43 -8.34 -8.26
CA ALA A 298 -18.42 -8.33 -6.80
C ALA A 298 -19.83 -8.46 -6.21
N LYS A 299 -20.82 -7.74 -6.76
CA LYS A 299 -22.21 -7.78 -6.30
C LYS A 299 -22.85 -9.15 -6.55
N LYS A 300 -22.63 -9.74 -7.73
CA LYS A 300 -23.15 -11.07 -8.08
C LYS A 300 -22.60 -12.17 -7.17
N GLU A 301 -21.29 -12.23 -7.00
CA GLU A 301 -20.63 -13.30 -6.23
C GLU A 301 -20.52 -12.93 -4.72
N GLY A 302 -21.21 -11.85 -4.30
CA GLY A 302 -21.34 -11.39 -2.91
C GLY A 302 -20.03 -10.98 -2.24
N ILE A 303 -19.08 -10.40 -2.98
CA ILE A 303 -17.71 -10.11 -2.54
C ILE A 303 -17.57 -8.64 -2.15
N ASP A 304 -16.75 -8.34 -1.13
CA ASP A 304 -16.36 -6.95 -0.85
C ASP A 304 -15.64 -6.32 -2.07
N PRO A 305 -16.17 -5.22 -2.65
CA PRO A 305 -15.65 -4.66 -3.90
C PRO A 305 -14.27 -4.00 -3.77
N MET A 306 -13.91 -3.49 -2.58
CA MET A 306 -12.60 -2.86 -2.35
C MET A 306 -11.51 -3.93 -2.25
N TYR A 307 -11.82 -5.04 -1.58
CA TYR A 307 -11.00 -6.25 -1.60
C TYR A 307 -10.86 -6.81 -3.02
N PHE A 308 -11.96 -6.96 -3.76
CA PHE A 308 -11.91 -7.56 -5.10
C PHE A 308 -11.06 -6.73 -6.08
N ALA A 309 -11.11 -5.39 -6.00
CA ALA A 309 -10.18 -4.50 -6.70
C ALA A 309 -8.73 -4.68 -6.23
N ALA A 310 -8.48 -4.65 -4.92
CA ALA A 310 -7.15 -4.78 -4.33
C ALA A 310 -6.46 -6.11 -4.69
N GLN A 311 -7.19 -7.22 -4.63
CA GLN A 311 -6.78 -8.56 -5.05
C GLN A 311 -6.46 -8.57 -6.54
N THR A 312 -7.40 -8.16 -7.37
CA THR A 312 -7.25 -8.19 -8.83
C THR A 312 -6.06 -7.36 -9.31
N PHE A 313 -5.77 -6.23 -8.67
CA PHE A 313 -4.58 -5.42 -8.97
C PHE A 313 -3.26 -6.07 -8.60
N ILE A 314 -3.21 -6.93 -7.58
CA ILE A 314 -2.01 -7.71 -7.25
C ILE A 314 -1.81 -8.79 -8.31
N GLU A 315 -2.77 -9.71 -8.45
CA GLU A 315 -2.58 -10.93 -9.25
C GLU A 315 -2.37 -10.64 -10.75
N SER A 316 -3.12 -9.68 -11.29
CA SER A 316 -3.03 -9.32 -12.71
C SER A 316 -1.92 -8.29 -13.02
N ALA A 317 -1.16 -7.85 -12.01
CA ALA A 317 -0.25 -6.70 -12.07
C ALA A 317 -0.94 -5.44 -12.64
N TYR A 318 -2.08 -5.06 -12.06
CA TYR A 318 -2.99 -4.01 -12.56
C TYR A 318 -3.41 -4.24 -14.03
N GLY A 319 -3.77 -5.47 -14.40
CA GLY A 319 -4.23 -5.86 -15.74
C GLY A 319 -3.13 -5.92 -16.80
N ARG A 320 -1.85 -5.93 -16.40
CA ARG A 320 -0.68 -5.89 -17.30
C ARG A 320 0.10 -7.21 -17.41
N SER A 321 -0.21 -8.23 -16.59
CA SER A 321 0.48 -9.51 -16.65
C SER A 321 0.25 -10.22 -17.99
N SER A 322 1.17 -11.11 -18.38
CA SER A 322 1.09 -11.86 -19.65
C SER A 322 -0.13 -12.77 -19.73
N LEU A 323 -0.62 -13.29 -18.61
CA LEU A 323 -1.84 -14.10 -18.52
C LEU A 323 -3.11 -13.23 -18.52
N ALA A 324 -3.07 -12.07 -17.86
CA ALA A 324 -4.19 -11.13 -17.81
C ALA A 324 -4.45 -10.46 -19.17
N ARG A 325 -3.40 -10.13 -19.95
CA ARG A 325 -3.51 -9.41 -21.23
C ARG A 325 -4.22 -10.17 -22.38
N GLY A 326 -4.57 -11.44 -22.17
CA GLY A 326 -5.19 -12.30 -23.16
C GLY A 326 -4.16 -13.04 -24.03
N ASN A 327 -4.35 -14.34 -24.19
CA ASN A 327 -3.46 -15.25 -24.90
C ASN A 327 -4.21 -15.96 -26.01
N SER A 328 -3.78 -15.77 -27.27
CA SER A 328 -4.19 -16.66 -28.36
C SER A 328 -3.54 -18.03 -28.17
N ILE A 329 -4.33 -19.10 -28.29
CA ILE A 329 -3.91 -20.50 -28.14
C ILE A 329 -4.55 -21.38 -29.22
N SER A 330 -3.80 -22.40 -29.66
CA SER A 330 -4.25 -23.47 -30.57
C SER A 330 -4.12 -24.87 -29.96
N LYS A 331 -3.60 -24.97 -28.73
CA LYS A 331 -3.47 -26.21 -27.94
C LYS A 331 -3.84 -25.94 -26.48
N VAL A 332 -4.38 -26.96 -25.81
CA VAL A 332 -4.71 -26.96 -24.38
C VAL A 332 -4.21 -28.24 -23.72
N ALA A 333 -3.92 -28.19 -22.42
CA ALA A 333 -3.72 -29.39 -21.60
C ALA A 333 -4.93 -30.33 -21.69
N LEU A 334 -4.71 -31.63 -21.58
CA LEU A 334 -5.81 -32.59 -21.44
C LEU A 334 -6.69 -32.23 -20.22
N PRO A 335 -8.01 -32.55 -20.22
CA PRO A 335 -8.90 -32.21 -19.10
C PRO A 335 -8.45 -32.78 -17.74
N SER A 336 -7.72 -33.90 -17.74
CA SER A 336 -7.09 -34.52 -16.58
C SER A 336 -5.86 -33.76 -16.03
N TYR A 337 -5.39 -32.72 -16.72
CA TYR A 337 -4.15 -31.99 -16.40
C TYR A 337 -2.90 -32.91 -16.32
N ALA A 338 -2.91 -34.05 -17.02
CA ALA A 338 -1.80 -35.00 -17.06
C ALA A 338 -0.49 -34.36 -17.55
N ARG A 339 0.64 -34.80 -16.97
CA ARG A 339 1.97 -34.21 -17.16
C ARG A 339 3.01 -35.27 -17.52
N ARG A 340 4.06 -34.86 -18.25
CA ARG A 340 5.25 -35.68 -18.55
C ARG A 340 6.48 -34.77 -18.50
N GLY A 341 7.51 -35.13 -17.73
CA GLY A 341 8.70 -34.29 -17.55
C GLY A 341 8.38 -32.87 -17.06
N GLY A 342 7.42 -32.74 -16.13
CA GLY A 342 6.92 -31.45 -15.62
C GLY A 342 5.97 -30.69 -16.55
N LYS A 343 6.02 -30.88 -17.87
CA LYS A 343 5.18 -30.18 -18.86
C LYS A 343 3.79 -30.82 -18.99
N PHE A 344 2.78 -30.06 -19.43
CA PHE A 344 1.45 -30.61 -19.69
C PHE A 344 1.40 -31.43 -20.98
N ILE A 345 0.70 -32.55 -20.94
CA ILE A 345 0.28 -33.27 -22.15
C ILE A 345 -0.87 -32.47 -22.78
N THR A 346 -0.75 -32.11 -24.05
CA THR A 346 -1.68 -31.20 -24.74
C THR A 346 -2.39 -31.83 -25.94
N LYS A 347 -3.59 -31.33 -26.23
CA LYS A 347 -4.35 -31.57 -27.46
C LYS A 347 -4.55 -30.27 -28.23
N SER A 348 -4.65 -30.36 -29.56
CA SER A 348 -5.05 -29.22 -30.40
C SER A 348 -6.54 -28.89 -30.23
N ILE A 349 -6.92 -27.63 -30.51
CA ILE A 349 -8.32 -27.18 -30.55
C ILE A 349 -8.70 -26.74 -31.97
N LYS A 350 -9.97 -26.94 -32.37
CA LYS A 350 -10.45 -26.81 -33.76
C LYS A 350 -10.24 -25.42 -34.40
N LYS A 351 -10.21 -24.36 -33.59
CA LYS A 351 -9.93 -22.98 -34.01
C LYS A 351 -9.08 -22.31 -32.92
N SER A 352 -8.26 -21.33 -33.28
CA SER A 352 -7.50 -20.54 -32.31
C SER A 352 -8.46 -19.70 -31.45
N VAL A 353 -8.24 -19.67 -30.14
CA VAL A 353 -9.08 -18.95 -29.18
C VAL A 353 -8.22 -18.02 -28.33
N LYS A 354 -8.69 -16.79 -28.08
CA LYS A 354 -8.05 -15.84 -27.17
C LYS A 354 -8.65 -16.00 -25.77
N VAL A 355 -7.81 -16.31 -24.77
CA VAL A 355 -8.23 -16.59 -23.39
C VAL A 355 -7.51 -15.72 -22.38
N TYR A 356 -8.22 -15.35 -21.31
CA TYR A 356 -7.78 -14.38 -20.30
C TYR A 356 -7.74 -15.05 -18.92
N ASN A 357 -6.64 -14.92 -18.18
CA ASN A 357 -6.54 -15.44 -16.81
C ASN A 357 -5.91 -14.37 -15.91
N LEU A 358 -6.76 -13.64 -15.18
CA LEU A 358 -6.33 -12.50 -14.36
C LEU A 358 -5.49 -12.94 -13.16
N TYR A 359 -5.77 -14.11 -12.60
CA TYR A 359 -5.25 -14.57 -11.30
C TYR A 359 -4.17 -15.66 -11.43
N GLY A 360 -3.78 -16.01 -12.65
CA GLY A 360 -2.83 -17.11 -12.89
C GLY A 360 -3.34 -18.47 -12.40
N ILE A 361 -4.65 -18.69 -12.31
CA ILE A 361 -5.22 -19.92 -11.75
C ILE A 361 -4.79 -21.11 -12.61
N LYS A 362 -4.23 -22.14 -11.97
CA LYS A 362 -3.52 -23.28 -12.59
C LYS A 362 -2.26 -22.91 -13.39
N ALA A 363 -1.58 -21.80 -13.08
CA ALA A 363 -0.17 -21.60 -13.44
C ALA A 363 0.71 -22.42 -12.48
N TYR A 364 1.46 -23.39 -13.01
CA TYR A 364 2.41 -24.21 -12.24
C TYR A 364 3.83 -23.96 -12.75
N ASP A 365 4.80 -23.77 -11.86
CA ASP A 365 6.17 -23.29 -12.14
C ASP A 365 6.87 -23.88 -13.37
N SER A 366 6.73 -25.20 -13.61
CA SER A 366 7.36 -25.91 -14.73
C SER A 366 6.63 -25.82 -16.08
N ASP A 367 5.37 -25.36 -16.11
CA ASP A 367 4.61 -25.06 -17.33
C ASP A 367 3.44 -24.08 -17.03
N PRO A 368 3.74 -22.82 -16.65
CA PRO A 368 2.74 -21.93 -16.07
C PRO A 368 1.78 -21.37 -17.12
N ARG A 369 2.25 -21.18 -18.36
CA ARG A 369 1.41 -20.66 -19.44
C ARG A 369 0.36 -21.69 -19.86
N VAL A 370 0.76 -22.92 -20.18
CA VAL A 370 -0.19 -23.93 -20.70
C VAL A 370 -1.26 -24.25 -19.66
N GLY A 371 -0.88 -24.47 -18.40
CA GLY A 371 -1.85 -24.75 -17.33
C GLY A 371 -2.91 -23.65 -17.18
N ALA A 372 -2.47 -22.38 -17.09
CA ALA A 372 -3.34 -21.24 -16.87
C ALA A 372 -4.21 -20.87 -18.09
N THR A 373 -3.68 -20.95 -19.32
CA THR A 373 -4.48 -20.70 -20.52
C THR A 373 -5.46 -21.84 -20.79
N SER A 374 -5.09 -23.08 -20.48
CA SER A 374 -6.02 -24.22 -20.61
C SER A 374 -7.17 -24.12 -19.60
N TYR A 375 -6.89 -23.65 -18.38
CA TYR A 375 -7.96 -23.41 -17.40
C TYR A 375 -8.91 -22.30 -17.87
N ALA A 376 -8.39 -21.17 -18.33
CA ALA A 376 -9.19 -20.10 -18.91
C ALA A 376 -10.01 -20.55 -20.14
N TYR A 377 -9.48 -21.47 -20.97
CA TYR A 377 -10.23 -22.10 -22.06
C TYR A 377 -11.40 -22.94 -21.53
N TYR A 378 -11.15 -23.87 -20.60
CA TYR A 378 -12.19 -24.74 -20.05
C TYR A 378 -13.23 -23.99 -19.21
N GLN A 379 -12.89 -22.83 -18.64
CA GLN A 379 -13.83 -21.91 -17.98
C GLN A 379 -14.49 -20.90 -18.94
N GLY A 380 -14.20 -20.96 -20.24
CA GLY A 380 -14.81 -20.08 -21.25
C GLY A 380 -14.41 -18.61 -21.17
N TRP A 381 -13.31 -18.26 -20.47
CA TRP A 381 -12.79 -16.90 -20.22
C TRP A 381 -12.19 -16.26 -21.47
N THR A 382 -13.08 -16.01 -22.43
CA THR A 382 -12.84 -15.54 -23.81
C THR A 382 -12.87 -14.02 -23.94
N SER A 383 -13.21 -13.31 -22.88
CA SER A 383 -13.09 -11.85 -22.73
C SER A 383 -12.55 -11.50 -21.35
N VAL A 384 -12.10 -10.26 -21.17
CA VAL A 384 -11.67 -9.73 -19.87
C VAL A 384 -12.80 -9.87 -18.85
N ASP A 385 -14.01 -9.49 -19.24
CA ASP A 385 -15.19 -9.42 -18.38
C ASP A 385 -15.57 -10.81 -17.86
N LYS A 386 -15.52 -11.85 -18.72
CA LYS A 386 -15.68 -13.24 -18.30
C LYS A 386 -14.59 -13.69 -17.32
N ALA A 387 -13.36 -13.21 -17.48
CA ALA A 387 -12.27 -13.49 -16.54
C ALA A 387 -12.39 -12.71 -15.22
N ILE A 388 -13.05 -11.53 -15.21
CA ILE A 388 -13.41 -10.81 -13.98
C ILE A 388 -14.46 -11.62 -13.19
N TYR A 389 -15.58 -11.98 -13.83
CA TYR A 389 -16.58 -12.86 -13.20
C TYR A 389 -15.99 -14.20 -12.75
N GLY A 390 -15.12 -14.80 -13.58
CA GLY A 390 -14.41 -16.03 -13.24
C GLY A 390 -13.48 -15.91 -12.03
N ALA A 391 -12.78 -14.78 -11.88
CA ALA A 391 -11.94 -14.51 -10.72
C ALA A 391 -12.75 -14.29 -9.45
N ALA A 392 -13.88 -13.58 -9.53
CA ALA A 392 -14.82 -13.43 -8.42
C ALA A 392 -15.37 -14.79 -7.98
N LYS A 393 -15.92 -15.56 -8.93
CA LYS A 393 -16.44 -16.91 -8.69
C LYS A 393 -15.39 -17.84 -8.07
N PHE A 394 -14.15 -17.82 -8.57
CA PHE A 394 -13.04 -18.59 -8.00
C PHE A 394 -12.80 -18.28 -6.52
N ILE A 395 -12.83 -17.00 -6.11
CA ILE A 395 -12.70 -16.61 -4.70
C ILE A 395 -13.86 -17.19 -3.86
N ARG A 396 -15.10 -17.07 -4.34
CA ARG A 396 -16.32 -17.55 -3.66
C ARG A 396 -16.21 -19.05 -3.36
N GLU A 397 -16.09 -19.86 -4.42
CA GLU A 397 -16.06 -21.32 -4.31
C GLU A 397 -14.85 -21.85 -3.53
N ASN A 398 -13.65 -21.28 -3.76
CA ASN A 398 -12.41 -21.88 -3.26
C ASN A 398 -11.95 -21.33 -1.90
N TYR A 399 -12.48 -20.19 -1.42
CA TYR A 399 -12.04 -19.58 -0.15
C TYR A 399 -13.19 -19.20 0.78
N PHE A 400 -14.23 -18.50 0.29
CA PHE A 400 -15.36 -18.10 1.15
C PHE A 400 -16.24 -19.29 1.55
N GLU A 401 -16.37 -20.28 0.67
CA GLU A 401 -17.16 -21.50 0.87
C GLU A 401 -16.33 -22.72 1.31
N ALA A 402 -15.00 -22.56 1.39
CA ALA A 402 -14.09 -23.60 1.88
C ALA A 402 -14.39 -24.03 3.32
N THR A 403 -13.91 -25.22 3.68
CA THR A 403 -13.90 -25.71 5.07
C THR A 403 -12.45 -25.83 5.56
N PRO A 404 -12.02 -25.03 6.55
CA PRO A 404 -12.74 -23.95 7.22
C PRO A 404 -12.89 -22.70 6.33
N LYS A 405 -13.93 -21.88 6.57
CA LYS A 405 -14.22 -20.68 5.75
C LYS A 405 -13.10 -19.65 5.85
N GLN A 406 -12.46 -19.34 4.73
CA GLN A 406 -11.43 -18.32 4.60
C GLN A 406 -12.06 -17.04 4.07
N ASN A 407 -12.73 -16.29 4.95
CA ASN A 407 -13.53 -15.12 4.60
C ASN A 407 -12.97 -13.77 5.08
N THR A 408 -11.69 -13.74 5.48
CA THR A 408 -10.90 -12.52 5.69
C THR A 408 -9.55 -12.69 5.04
N ILE A 409 -8.88 -11.60 4.64
CA ILE A 409 -7.55 -11.70 3.99
C ILE A 409 -6.53 -12.38 4.92
N PHE A 410 -6.68 -12.15 6.23
CA PHE A 410 -5.92 -12.87 7.23
C PHE A 410 -6.12 -14.38 7.09
N LYS A 411 -7.36 -14.88 7.02
CA LYS A 411 -7.63 -16.32 6.82
C LYS A 411 -7.16 -16.86 5.46
N PHE A 412 -7.14 -16.05 4.39
CA PHE A 412 -6.57 -16.46 3.09
C PHE A 412 -5.10 -16.84 3.23
N ARG A 413 -4.31 -16.04 3.95
CA ARG A 413 -2.88 -16.33 4.19
C ARG A 413 -2.66 -17.30 5.34
N TYR A 414 -3.47 -17.22 6.39
CA TYR A 414 -3.33 -17.92 7.66
C TYR A 414 -4.58 -18.72 7.95
N ASN A 415 -4.68 -19.90 7.34
CA ASN A 415 -5.83 -20.77 7.51
C ASN A 415 -5.93 -21.27 8.98
N PRO A 416 -7.11 -21.22 9.63
CA PRO A 416 -7.28 -21.60 11.03
C PRO A 416 -7.04 -23.07 11.38
N SER A 417 -7.13 -23.99 10.40
CA SER A 417 -6.86 -25.42 10.61
C SER A 417 -6.23 -26.16 9.43
N ASN A 418 -6.46 -25.74 8.19
CA ASN A 418 -5.93 -26.40 6.99
C ASN A 418 -4.69 -25.65 6.42
N LEU A 419 -3.50 -26.05 6.88
CA LEU A 419 -2.24 -25.41 6.50
C LEU A 419 -1.84 -25.56 5.02
N SER A 420 -2.40 -26.52 4.28
CA SER A 420 -2.14 -26.65 2.83
C SER A 420 -2.97 -25.67 2.00
N HIS A 421 -4.16 -25.30 2.47
CA HIS A 421 -5.05 -24.38 1.78
C HIS A 421 -4.83 -22.92 2.20
N GLN A 422 -3.78 -22.30 1.66
CA GLN A 422 -3.43 -20.89 1.87
C GLN A 422 -3.13 -20.23 0.53
N TYR A 423 -3.71 -19.05 0.27
CA TYR A 423 -3.67 -18.39 -1.05
C TYR A 423 -2.24 -18.08 -1.51
N ALA A 424 -1.36 -17.66 -0.60
CA ALA A 424 0.00 -17.24 -0.92
C ALA A 424 1.04 -17.77 0.06
N THR A 425 2.28 -17.91 -0.39
CA THR A 425 3.44 -18.19 0.48
C THR A 425 3.93 -16.95 1.23
N ASP A 426 3.54 -15.75 0.78
CA ASP A 426 3.91 -14.41 1.28
C ASP A 426 3.24 -14.05 2.63
N PRO A 427 3.95 -13.99 3.76
CA PRO A 427 3.45 -13.45 5.02
C PRO A 427 2.79 -12.04 4.94
N TRP A 428 3.44 -10.99 4.42
CA TRP A 428 2.87 -9.65 4.16
C TRP A 428 1.91 -9.72 2.95
N TYR A 429 1.26 -10.85 2.66
CA TYR A 429 0.12 -10.92 1.74
C TYR A 429 -1.09 -10.19 2.32
N ALA A 430 -1.49 -10.56 3.54
CA ALA A 430 -2.69 -10.03 4.18
C ALA A 430 -2.57 -8.51 4.35
N GLU A 431 -1.43 -8.03 4.86
CA GLU A 431 -1.12 -6.60 4.94
C GLU A 431 -1.03 -5.91 3.55
N LYS A 432 -0.54 -6.56 2.48
CA LYS A 432 -0.42 -5.94 1.12
C LYS A 432 -1.77 -5.71 0.46
N ILE A 433 -2.74 -6.59 0.71
CA ILE A 433 -4.09 -6.46 0.19
C ILE A 433 -4.84 -5.46 1.08
N ALA A 434 -4.77 -5.57 2.41
CA ALA A 434 -5.41 -4.65 3.34
C ALA A 434 -4.94 -3.20 3.13
N GLN A 435 -3.64 -2.97 2.95
CA GLN A 435 -3.08 -1.65 2.60
C GLN A 435 -3.62 -1.11 1.27
N ARG A 436 -4.02 -1.97 0.32
CA ARG A 436 -4.69 -1.53 -0.92
C ARG A 436 -6.18 -1.26 -0.70
N ILE A 437 -6.88 -2.04 0.13
CA ILE A 437 -8.25 -1.73 0.56
C ILE A 437 -8.30 -0.36 1.22
N MET A 438 -7.30 -0.01 2.04
CA MET A 438 -7.20 1.34 2.62
C MET A 438 -7.15 2.45 1.56
N LEU A 439 -6.45 2.26 0.45
CA LEU A 439 -6.42 3.25 -0.64
C LEU A 439 -7.81 3.43 -1.30
N PHE A 440 -8.61 2.36 -1.29
CA PHE A 440 -9.97 2.32 -1.81
C PHE A 440 -11.06 2.67 -0.79
N SER A 441 -10.78 2.64 0.53
CA SER A 441 -11.82 2.64 1.57
C SER A 441 -12.67 3.91 1.61
N ASN A 442 -12.18 5.01 1.05
CA ASN A 442 -12.95 6.24 0.84
C ASN A 442 -14.11 6.06 -0.16
N CYS A 443 -14.21 4.93 -0.88
CA CYS A 443 -15.26 4.62 -1.86
C CYS A 443 -16.40 3.78 -1.28
N TYR A 444 -16.36 3.37 -0.01
CA TYR A 444 -17.52 2.77 0.65
C TYR A 444 -18.67 3.80 0.77
N SER A 445 -19.91 3.33 0.67
CA SER A 445 -21.11 4.12 0.99
C SER A 445 -21.09 4.56 2.46
N LYS A 446 -21.71 5.70 2.77
CA LYS A 446 -21.96 6.13 4.17
C LYS A 446 -22.82 5.12 4.95
N LYS A 447 -23.56 4.24 4.26
CA LYS A 447 -24.37 3.16 4.85
C LYS A 447 -23.61 1.82 5.00
N ALA A 448 -22.37 1.73 4.51
CA ALA A 448 -21.62 0.47 4.54
C ALA A 448 -21.31 0.04 5.98
N SER A 449 -21.68 -1.21 6.32
CA SER A 449 -21.44 -1.79 7.64
C SER A 449 -20.19 -2.67 7.65
N TYR A 450 -19.46 -2.64 8.77
CA TYR A 450 -18.19 -3.36 8.92
C TYR A 450 -18.34 -4.51 9.91
N THR A 451 -17.76 -5.64 9.55
CA THR A 451 -17.71 -6.85 10.38
C THR A 451 -16.31 -7.42 10.28
N TYR A 452 -15.65 -7.60 11.43
CA TYR A 452 -14.28 -8.09 11.55
C TYR A 452 -14.27 -9.45 12.22
N ASP A 453 -13.36 -10.32 11.80
CA ASP A 453 -13.28 -11.71 12.23
C ASP A 453 -11.80 -12.07 12.46
N TYR A 454 -11.41 -11.95 13.73
CA TYR A 454 -10.04 -12.00 14.22
C TYR A 454 -9.62 -13.43 14.61
N PRO A 455 -8.32 -13.77 14.61
CA PRO A 455 -7.85 -15.04 15.14
C PRO A 455 -7.88 -15.08 16.66
N LYS A 456 -8.49 -16.13 17.21
CA LYS A 456 -8.35 -16.57 18.61
C LYS A 456 -7.47 -17.82 18.65
N PHE A 457 -6.18 -17.62 18.90
CA PHE A 457 -5.25 -18.71 19.19
C PHE A 457 -5.57 -19.36 20.55
N ARG A 458 -5.08 -20.59 20.73
CA ARG A 458 -5.07 -21.27 22.03
C ARG A 458 -4.01 -20.69 22.96
#